data_AF-A0A8J6F2Z0-F1
#
_entry.id   AF-A0A8J6F2Z0-F1
#
_cell.length_a   1.000
_cell.length_b   1.000
_cell.length_c   1.000
_cell.angle_alpha   90.00
_cell.angle_beta   90.00
_cell.angle_gamma   90.00
#
_symmetry.space_group_name_H-M   'P 1'
#
loop_
_entity.id
_entity.type
_entity.pdbx_description
1 polymer ?
#
loop_
_entity_poly.entity_id
_entity_poly.type
_entity_poly.pdbx_seq_one_letter_code
_entity_poly.pdbx_strand_id
1 'polypeptide(L)'
;MGVPKSLWQISDVNRDYRVCDTYPTELYVPKPASVPIIVGSSKFRSRGRFPSLSYYCQDNNASICRSSQPLSGFSARCLEDEQMLQAIKKANPGSDFLYVVDTRPKLNAMANRAAGKGYENEDNYSDIKFQFIGIENIHVMRNSLQKMIEEYGNLEGDPKEVSPVIDQFLECVWQLMEQFPCAFEFNERFLIHIQHHVYSCQYGNFLCNCEKERRELRIQERTYSLWSYLWKQRLDYMNPLYRPDHSQTQGTLRPNTTPCHFRFWRGLYNRFEKGMHPRQSVSDFLQAVKEETQQLEEEMEFMEKRLAKLETREANETNKILNDQPKIHNFQMCITKHSPVNTPQDYSTNLKLFPSRSPSQGEEDSALILTQDHLKSSDPDLSANSDQESGVEDLSCRSPSGGDSLPSEDSGKDPDSDEAVFLTA
;
A
#
# COMPACT_ATOMS: atom_id res chain seq x y z
N MET A 1 -26.22 12.44 -4.70
CA MET A 1 -25.40 13.48 -5.37
C MET A 1 -26.21 14.63 -5.96
N GLY A 2 -27.54 14.53 -6.18
CA GLY A 2 -28.32 15.64 -6.72
C GLY A 2 -27.91 16.05 -8.14
N VAL A 3 -27.41 15.09 -8.92
CA VAL A 3 -26.86 15.34 -10.25
C VAL A 3 -27.98 15.78 -11.21
N PRO A 4 -27.87 16.92 -11.91
CA PRO A 4 -28.92 17.39 -12.80
C PRO A 4 -29.15 16.45 -13.97
N LYS A 5 -30.38 15.95 -14.12
CA LYS A 5 -30.83 15.12 -15.25
C LYS A 5 -30.77 15.83 -16.61
N SER A 6 -30.58 17.16 -16.60
CA SER A 6 -30.34 17.95 -17.80
C SER A 6 -28.91 17.79 -18.34
N LEU A 7 -27.94 17.46 -17.48
CA LEU A 7 -26.51 17.42 -17.82
C LEU A 7 -25.93 16.01 -17.78
N TRP A 8 -26.43 15.16 -16.88
CA TRP A 8 -25.94 13.80 -16.67
C TRP A 8 -27.08 12.78 -16.68
N GLN A 9 -26.74 11.54 -17.02
CA GLN A 9 -27.67 10.42 -17.03
C GLN A 9 -27.01 9.14 -16.52
N ILE A 10 -27.81 8.23 -15.96
CA ILE A 10 -27.40 6.83 -15.74
C ILE A 10 -27.36 6.15 -17.10
N SER A 11 -26.28 5.43 -17.37
CA SER A 11 -26.12 4.54 -18.51
C SER A 11 -26.11 3.10 -18.02
N ASP A 12 -26.95 2.27 -18.64
CA ASP A 12 -27.02 0.83 -18.44
C ASP A 12 -26.20 0.05 -19.48
N VAL A 13 -25.36 0.75 -20.27
CA VAL A 13 -24.53 0.15 -21.32
C VAL A 13 -23.61 -0.96 -20.79
N ASN A 14 -23.28 -0.92 -19.50
CA ASN A 14 -22.44 -1.91 -18.84
C ASN A 14 -23.22 -2.87 -17.92
N ARG A 15 -24.54 -2.98 -18.08
CA ARG A 15 -25.42 -3.82 -17.24
C ARG A 15 -24.95 -5.27 -17.11
N ASP A 16 -24.42 -5.82 -18.20
CA ASP A 16 -23.91 -7.20 -18.27
C ASP A 16 -22.37 -7.26 -18.33
N TYR A 17 -21.68 -6.19 -17.90
CA TYR A 17 -20.21 -6.10 -17.88
C TYR A 17 -19.51 -6.28 -19.25
N ARG A 18 -20.24 -6.10 -20.35
CA ARG A 18 -19.74 -6.32 -21.72
C ARG A 18 -18.84 -5.20 -22.23
N VAL A 19 -19.02 -3.97 -21.73
CA VAL A 19 -18.23 -2.80 -22.16
C VAL A 19 -16.96 -2.67 -21.34
N CYS A 20 -17.06 -2.89 -20.03
CA CYS A 20 -15.93 -2.92 -19.11
C CYS A 20 -16.26 -3.83 -17.92
N ASP A 21 -15.57 -4.96 -17.84
CA ASP A 21 -15.78 -5.98 -16.81
C ASP A 21 -15.35 -5.57 -15.40
N THR A 22 -14.46 -4.60 -15.31
CA THR A 22 -13.95 -4.04 -14.04
C THR A 22 -14.65 -2.77 -13.59
N TYR A 23 -15.71 -2.34 -14.30
CA TYR A 23 -16.60 -1.25 -13.91
C TYR A 23 -17.91 -1.79 -13.30
N PRO A 24 -18.64 -0.96 -12.53
CA PRO A 24 -19.99 -1.29 -12.07
C PRO A 24 -20.98 -1.42 -13.23
N THR A 25 -22.14 -2.02 -12.94
CA THR A 25 -23.24 -2.17 -13.92
C THR A 25 -23.92 -0.84 -14.28
N GLU A 26 -23.96 0.10 -13.35
CA GLU A 26 -24.58 1.41 -13.52
C GLU A 26 -23.51 2.50 -13.42
N LEU A 27 -23.43 3.35 -14.44
CA LEU A 27 -22.45 4.42 -14.54
C LEU A 27 -23.14 5.72 -14.90
N TYR A 28 -22.69 6.82 -14.33
CA TYR A 28 -23.16 8.14 -14.74
C TYR A 28 -22.24 8.72 -15.83
N VAL A 29 -22.87 9.18 -16.92
CA VAL A 29 -22.21 9.77 -18.08
C VAL A 29 -22.90 11.09 -18.47
N PRO A 30 -22.24 11.98 -19.22
CA PRO A 30 -22.88 13.18 -19.72
C PRO A 30 -24.09 12.83 -20.59
N LYS A 31 -25.16 13.63 -20.52
CA LYS A 31 -26.39 13.41 -21.31
C LYS A 31 -26.15 13.32 -22.84
N PRO A 32 -25.22 14.09 -23.44
CA PRO A 32 -24.92 13.94 -24.87
C PRO A 32 -24.14 12.67 -25.23
N ALA A 33 -23.60 11.93 -24.26
CA ALA A 33 -22.83 10.71 -24.51
C ALA A 33 -23.76 9.55 -24.89
N SER A 34 -23.95 9.36 -26.20
CA SER A 34 -24.71 8.25 -26.75
C SER A 34 -23.98 6.91 -26.58
N VAL A 35 -24.71 5.79 -26.73
CA VAL A 35 -24.11 4.44 -26.63
C VAL A 35 -22.91 4.26 -27.57
N PRO A 36 -22.96 4.67 -28.86
CA PRO A 36 -21.78 4.62 -29.73
C PRO A 36 -20.58 5.41 -29.21
N ILE A 37 -20.79 6.60 -28.63
CA ILE A 37 -19.72 7.41 -28.03
C ILE A 37 -19.08 6.67 -26.86
N ILE A 38 -19.89 6.09 -25.98
CA ILE A 38 -19.39 5.37 -24.80
C ILE A 38 -18.60 4.11 -25.22
N VAL A 39 -19.14 3.32 -26.16
CA VAL A 39 -18.48 2.10 -26.65
C VAL A 39 -17.24 2.41 -27.48
N GLY A 40 -17.23 3.49 -28.26
CA GLY A 40 -16.05 3.94 -28.99
C GLY A 40 -14.94 4.40 -28.03
N SER A 41 -15.28 5.24 -27.05
CA SER A 41 -14.36 5.67 -26.00
C SER A 41 -13.83 4.48 -25.20
N SER A 42 -14.67 3.50 -24.84
CA SER A 42 -14.20 2.32 -24.09
C SER A 42 -13.15 1.52 -24.88
N LYS A 43 -13.33 1.32 -26.19
CA LYS A 43 -12.34 0.64 -27.04
C LYS A 43 -11.01 1.38 -27.12
N PHE A 44 -11.02 2.70 -26.94
CA PHE A 44 -9.81 3.53 -26.94
C PHE A 44 -9.20 3.71 -25.54
N ARG A 45 -9.84 3.18 -24.49
CA ARG A 45 -9.39 3.29 -23.10
C ARG A 45 -8.90 1.93 -22.62
N SER A 46 -7.73 1.91 -21.97
CA SER A 46 -7.14 0.66 -21.48
C SER A 46 -8.12 -0.15 -20.61
N ARG A 47 -8.33 -1.42 -20.95
CA ARG A 47 -9.31 -2.32 -20.29
C ARG A 47 -10.77 -1.83 -20.35
N GLY A 48 -11.13 -1.02 -21.34
CA GLY A 48 -12.51 -0.55 -21.49
C GLY A 48 -12.94 0.52 -20.48
N ARG A 49 -12.05 1.02 -19.62
CA ARG A 49 -12.39 1.90 -18.49
C ARG A 49 -12.59 3.34 -18.96
N PHE A 50 -13.71 3.59 -19.62
CA PHE A 50 -14.09 4.88 -20.19
C PHE A 50 -14.35 5.96 -19.12
N PRO A 51 -14.32 7.25 -19.48
CA PRO A 51 -14.64 8.36 -18.56
C PRO A 51 -16.03 8.23 -17.93
N SER A 52 -16.11 8.22 -16.61
CA SER A 52 -17.37 8.14 -15.88
C SER A 52 -17.37 9.03 -14.64
N LEU A 53 -18.54 9.55 -14.26
CA LEU A 53 -18.70 10.46 -13.13
C LEU A 53 -18.37 9.77 -11.81
N SER A 54 -17.57 10.43 -10.97
CA SER A 54 -17.24 10.00 -9.61
C SER A 54 -17.81 10.95 -8.56
N TYR A 55 -17.75 12.26 -8.80
CA TYR A 55 -18.27 13.29 -7.89
C TYR A 55 -18.82 14.48 -8.67
N TYR A 56 -19.82 15.14 -8.09
CA TYR A 56 -20.45 16.33 -8.66
C TYR A 56 -20.67 17.39 -7.57
N CYS A 57 -20.16 18.60 -7.82
CA CYS A 57 -20.33 19.76 -6.97
C CYS A 57 -21.58 20.55 -7.41
N GLN A 58 -22.59 20.60 -6.55
CA GLN A 58 -23.85 21.27 -6.87
C GLN A 58 -23.71 22.80 -6.97
N ASP A 59 -22.78 23.39 -6.22
CA ASP A 59 -22.65 24.85 -6.12
C ASP A 59 -22.16 25.50 -7.43
N ASN A 60 -21.34 24.78 -8.20
CA ASN A 60 -20.70 25.32 -9.41
C ASN A 60 -20.75 24.39 -10.63
N ASN A 61 -21.49 23.29 -10.55
CA ASN A 61 -21.61 22.25 -11.58
C ASN A 61 -20.29 21.52 -11.94
N ALA A 62 -19.20 21.71 -11.20
CA ALA A 62 -17.95 21.00 -11.47
C ALA A 62 -18.11 19.51 -11.17
N SER A 63 -17.48 18.68 -11.98
CA SER A 63 -17.50 17.23 -11.85
C SER A 63 -16.11 16.64 -11.82
N ILE A 64 -15.92 15.59 -11.03
CA ILE A 64 -14.75 14.71 -11.11
C ILE A 64 -15.17 13.45 -11.85
N CYS A 65 -14.50 13.18 -12.96
CA CYS A 65 -14.64 11.94 -13.72
C CYS A 65 -13.37 11.09 -13.57
N ARG A 66 -13.49 9.77 -13.78
CA ARG A 66 -12.37 8.82 -13.77
C ARG A 66 -12.39 7.94 -15.01
N SER A 67 -11.21 7.57 -15.48
CA SER A 67 -10.98 6.64 -16.60
C SER A 67 -9.61 5.97 -16.45
N SER A 68 -9.29 5.03 -17.34
CA SER A 68 -7.92 4.62 -17.62
C SER A 68 -7.24 5.54 -18.64
N GLN A 69 -5.92 5.40 -18.78
CA GLN A 69 -5.16 6.01 -19.87
C GLN A 69 -5.72 5.66 -21.27
N PRO A 70 -5.61 6.59 -22.24
CA PRO A 70 -5.98 6.33 -23.63
C PRO A 70 -4.96 5.41 -24.32
N LEU A 71 -5.40 4.76 -25.40
CA LEU A 71 -4.61 3.92 -26.29
C LEU A 71 -4.08 4.72 -27.50
N SER A 72 -3.59 5.93 -27.22
CA SER A 72 -3.17 6.88 -28.26
C SER A 72 -1.85 6.51 -28.93
N GLY A 73 -0.98 5.75 -28.27
CA GLY A 73 0.40 5.58 -28.68
C GLY A 73 1.04 6.93 -29.03
N PHE A 74 1.71 6.98 -30.18
CA PHE A 74 2.30 8.22 -30.67
C PHE A 74 1.30 9.14 -31.41
N SER A 75 0.31 8.58 -32.11
CA SER A 75 -0.53 9.35 -33.05
C SER A 75 -1.98 8.89 -33.17
N ALA A 76 -2.37 7.77 -32.56
CA ALA A 76 -3.73 7.27 -32.65
C ALA A 76 -4.72 8.24 -31.97
N ARG A 77 -5.85 8.44 -32.63
CA ARG A 77 -6.95 9.31 -32.18
C ARG A 77 -8.24 8.53 -32.21
N CYS A 78 -9.19 8.95 -31.38
CA CYS A 78 -10.53 8.38 -31.33
C CYS A 78 -11.54 9.52 -31.23
N LEU A 79 -12.34 9.68 -32.28
CA LEU A 79 -13.35 10.73 -32.35
C LEU A 79 -14.38 10.58 -31.23
N GLU A 80 -14.77 9.36 -30.91
CA GLU A 80 -15.72 9.06 -29.84
C GLU A 80 -15.15 9.43 -28.46
N ASP A 81 -13.85 9.20 -28.19
CA ASP A 81 -13.23 9.61 -26.93
C ASP A 81 -13.08 11.13 -26.83
N GLU A 82 -12.71 11.81 -27.93
CA GLU A 82 -12.68 13.26 -28.01
C GLU A 82 -14.08 13.85 -27.74
N GLN A 83 -15.13 13.29 -28.37
CA GLN A 83 -16.53 13.67 -28.12
C GLN A 83 -16.97 13.41 -26.68
N MET A 84 -16.51 12.32 -26.07
CA MET A 84 -16.79 12.00 -24.67
C MET A 84 -16.24 13.06 -23.72
N LEU A 85 -14.99 13.49 -23.90
CA LEU A 85 -14.37 14.56 -23.11
C LEU A 85 -15.05 15.92 -23.36
N GLN A 86 -15.41 16.21 -24.60
CA GLN A 86 -16.21 17.40 -24.93
C GLN A 86 -17.57 17.39 -24.24
N ALA A 87 -18.24 16.24 -24.15
CA ALA A 87 -19.51 16.12 -23.47
C ALA A 87 -19.36 16.36 -21.95
N ILE A 88 -18.28 15.89 -21.33
CA ILE A 88 -17.96 16.18 -19.92
C ILE A 88 -17.72 17.68 -19.74
N LYS A 89 -16.93 18.32 -20.60
CA LYS A 89 -16.67 19.78 -20.55
C LYS A 89 -17.98 20.57 -20.65
N LYS A 90 -18.85 20.21 -21.59
CA LYS A 90 -20.17 20.85 -21.78
C LYS A 90 -21.13 20.61 -20.61
N ALA A 91 -20.93 19.58 -19.81
CA ALA A 91 -21.69 19.33 -18.58
C ALA A 91 -21.32 20.29 -17.44
N ASN A 92 -20.37 21.22 -17.66
CA ASN A 92 -20.16 22.41 -16.84
C ASN A 92 -20.03 23.66 -17.74
N PRO A 93 -21.16 24.32 -18.09
CA PRO A 93 -21.13 25.48 -18.97
C PRO A 93 -20.47 26.73 -18.35
N GLY A 94 -20.19 26.73 -17.04
CA GLY A 94 -19.53 27.83 -16.36
C GLY A 94 -18.00 27.83 -16.47
N SER A 95 -17.40 26.80 -17.08
CA SER A 95 -15.96 26.69 -17.27
C SER A 95 -15.59 26.64 -18.76
N ASP A 96 -14.61 27.43 -19.15
CA ASP A 96 -14.12 27.47 -20.53
C ASP A 96 -13.30 26.23 -20.90
N PHE A 97 -12.79 25.49 -19.91
CA PHE A 97 -11.89 24.37 -20.12
C PHE A 97 -12.14 23.21 -19.13
N LEU A 98 -11.59 22.04 -19.45
CA LEU A 98 -11.60 20.82 -18.65
C LEU A 98 -10.17 20.45 -18.23
N TYR A 99 -9.92 20.23 -16.95
CA TYR A 99 -8.64 19.65 -16.52
C TYR A 99 -8.60 18.15 -16.83
N VAL A 100 -7.50 17.70 -17.44
CA VAL A 100 -7.13 16.28 -17.54
C VAL A 100 -5.92 16.06 -16.66
N VAL A 101 -6.12 15.35 -15.56
CA VAL A 101 -5.10 15.13 -14.54
C VAL A 101 -4.62 13.68 -14.62
N ASP A 102 -3.39 13.48 -15.07
CA ASP A 102 -2.72 12.20 -15.04
C ASP A 102 -1.93 12.08 -13.73
N THR A 103 -2.24 11.06 -12.94
CA THR A 103 -1.63 10.90 -11.62
C THR A 103 -0.16 10.50 -11.72
N ARG A 104 0.30 9.99 -12.86
CA ARG A 104 1.66 9.45 -13.03
C ARG A 104 2.73 10.55 -13.12
N PRO A 105 4.01 10.20 -12.89
CA PRO A 105 5.13 10.98 -13.37
C PRO A 105 5.15 11.02 -14.90
N LYS A 106 5.58 12.15 -15.45
CA LYS A 106 5.71 12.34 -16.90
C LYS A 106 6.52 11.24 -17.58
N LEU A 107 7.62 10.80 -16.97
CA LEU A 107 8.48 9.74 -17.51
C LEU A 107 7.71 8.41 -17.65
N ASN A 108 6.98 8.01 -16.61
CA ASN A 108 6.19 6.77 -16.63
C ASN A 108 5.05 6.85 -17.66
N ALA A 109 4.44 8.03 -17.83
CA ALA A 109 3.44 8.26 -18.86
C ALA A 109 4.03 8.18 -20.28
N MET A 110 5.24 8.69 -20.49
CA MET A 110 5.98 8.58 -21.75
C MET A 110 6.36 7.14 -22.08
N ALA A 111 6.81 6.36 -21.09
CA ALA A 111 7.10 4.94 -21.27
C ALA A 111 5.84 4.14 -21.69
N ASN A 112 4.70 4.41 -21.05
CA ASN A 112 3.42 3.83 -21.46
C ASN A 112 3.01 4.24 -22.88
N ARG A 113 3.30 5.48 -23.28
CA ARG A 113 3.07 5.97 -24.64
C ARG A 113 3.86 5.18 -25.68
N ALA A 114 5.13 4.89 -25.39
CA ALA A 114 5.97 4.06 -26.24
C ALA A 114 5.44 2.62 -26.39
N ALA A 115 4.75 2.10 -25.36
CA ALA A 115 4.08 0.80 -25.38
C ALA A 115 2.65 0.83 -25.98
N GLY A 116 2.30 1.87 -26.75
CA GLY A 116 0.99 1.97 -27.43
C GLY A 116 -0.17 2.48 -26.58
N LYS A 117 0.07 2.86 -25.32
CA LYS A 117 -0.90 3.58 -24.47
C LYS A 117 -0.64 5.09 -24.56
N GLY A 118 -0.81 5.86 -23.50
CA GLY A 118 -0.39 7.27 -23.51
C GLY A 118 -1.21 8.15 -22.59
N TYR A 119 -1.43 9.38 -23.05
CA TYR A 119 -2.14 10.46 -22.38
C TYR A 119 -2.68 11.43 -23.43
N GLU A 120 -3.67 12.23 -23.05
CA GLU A 120 -4.36 13.17 -23.91
C GLU A 120 -3.42 14.30 -24.39
N ASN A 121 -3.52 14.70 -25.66
CA ASN A 121 -2.79 15.82 -26.23
C ASN A 121 -3.72 17.04 -26.42
N GLU A 122 -3.32 18.21 -25.93
CA GLU A 122 -4.06 19.47 -26.05
C GLU A 122 -4.33 19.88 -27.51
N ASP A 123 -3.51 19.43 -28.47
CA ASP A 123 -3.76 19.66 -29.90
C ASP A 123 -4.97 18.88 -30.44
N ASN A 124 -5.27 17.72 -29.85
CA ASN A 124 -6.32 16.81 -30.30
C ASN A 124 -7.60 16.96 -29.49
N TYR A 125 -7.47 17.25 -28.20
CA TYR A 125 -8.60 17.44 -27.29
C TYR A 125 -8.77 18.94 -27.06
N SER A 126 -9.75 19.56 -27.73
CA SER A 126 -10.03 20.99 -27.56
C SER A 126 -10.45 21.32 -26.14
N ASP A 127 -10.17 22.54 -25.68
CA ASP A 127 -10.60 23.06 -24.38
C ASP A 127 -10.16 22.22 -23.17
N ILE A 128 -9.06 21.46 -23.27
CA ILE A 128 -8.47 20.79 -22.09
C ILE A 128 -7.25 21.54 -21.57
N LYS A 129 -6.94 21.32 -20.29
CA LYS A 129 -5.64 21.63 -19.68
C LYS A 129 -5.07 20.37 -19.08
N PHE A 130 -3.93 19.92 -19.60
CA PHE A 130 -3.32 18.67 -19.17
C PHE A 130 -2.31 18.88 -18.03
N GLN A 131 -2.33 18.01 -17.01
CA GLN A 131 -1.41 18.08 -15.87
C GLN A 131 -0.95 16.71 -15.39
N PHE A 132 0.35 16.56 -15.14
CA PHE A 132 0.92 15.42 -14.40
C PHE A 132 1.03 15.74 -12.90
N ILE A 133 0.69 14.76 -12.04
CA ILE A 133 0.86 14.89 -10.58
C ILE A 133 2.20 14.34 -10.09
N GLY A 134 2.64 13.18 -10.60
CA GLY A 134 3.92 12.58 -10.18
C GLY A 134 3.83 11.51 -9.08
N ILE A 135 2.71 10.78 -8.97
CA ILE A 135 2.55 9.66 -8.05
C ILE A 135 3.11 8.38 -8.68
N GLU A 136 4.14 7.82 -8.05
CA GLU A 136 4.81 6.61 -8.52
C GLU A 136 3.91 5.36 -8.54
N ASN A 137 4.37 4.32 -9.23
CA ASN A 137 3.60 3.09 -9.42
C ASN A 137 3.58 2.19 -8.16
N ILE A 138 2.79 1.12 -8.24
CA ILE A 138 2.56 0.16 -7.14
C ILE A 138 3.85 -0.49 -6.62
N HIS A 139 4.86 -0.68 -7.47
CA HIS A 139 6.12 -1.32 -7.09
C HIS A 139 6.97 -0.39 -6.24
N VAL A 140 7.00 0.90 -6.57
CA VAL A 140 7.68 1.92 -5.77
C VAL A 140 7.00 2.05 -4.40
N MET A 141 5.67 2.06 -4.36
CA MET A 141 4.91 2.15 -3.10
C MET A 141 5.14 0.93 -2.20
N ARG A 142 5.15 -0.29 -2.77
CA ARG A 142 5.50 -1.52 -2.06
C ARG A 142 6.90 -1.43 -1.46
N ASN A 143 7.90 -1.05 -2.26
CA ASN A 143 9.28 -0.91 -1.79
C ASN A 143 9.43 0.17 -0.71
N SER A 144 8.65 1.25 -0.80
CA SER A 144 8.62 2.30 0.22
C SER A 144 8.11 1.78 1.57
N LEU A 145 7.03 0.99 1.57
CA LEU A 145 6.51 0.41 2.81
C LEU A 145 7.44 -0.65 3.38
N GLN A 146 8.03 -1.51 2.53
CA GLN A 146 9.00 -2.53 2.98
C GLN A 146 10.22 -1.91 3.67
N LYS A 147 10.68 -0.74 3.20
CA LYS A 147 11.76 0.01 3.86
C LYS A 147 11.34 0.64 5.19
N MET A 148 10.06 0.92 5.36
CA MET A 148 9.51 1.54 6.57
C MET A 148 9.20 0.52 7.66
N ILE A 149 8.79 -0.68 7.26
CA ILE A 149 8.36 -1.76 8.14
C ILE A 149 9.10 -3.02 7.70
N GLU A 150 10.22 -3.33 8.36
CA GLU A 150 11.09 -4.48 8.07
C GLU A 150 10.33 -5.82 8.05
N GLU A 151 9.18 -5.89 8.74
CA GLU A 151 8.31 -7.07 8.92
C GLU A 151 7.03 -7.08 8.04
N TYR A 152 6.83 -6.16 7.08
CA TYR A 152 5.61 -6.21 6.22
C TYR A 152 5.61 -7.38 5.21
N GLY A 153 6.59 -8.28 5.30
CA GLY A 153 6.66 -9.50 4.52
C GLY A 153 5.75 -10.57 5.13
N ASN A 154 4.56 -10.75 4.55
CA ASN A 154 3.81 -12.01 4.38
C ASN A 154 2.33 -11.72 4.05
N LEU A 155 2.07 -10.81 3.11
CA LEU A 155 0.77 -10.78 2.44
C LEU A 155 0.74 -11.91 1.40
N GLU A 156 -0.29 -12.74 1.45
CA GLU A 156 -0.52 -13.78 0.43
C GLU A 156 -0.90 -13.08 -0.89
N GLY A 157 -0.24 -13.44 -1.98
CA GLY A 157 -0.46 -12.88 -3.32
C GLY A 157 0.81 -12.92 -4.17
N ASP A 158 0.67 -12.67 -5.47
CA ASP A 158 1.85 -12.47 -6.32
C ASP A 158 2.62 -11.26 -5.78
N PRO A 159 3.88 -11.43 -5.33
CA PRO A 159 4.68 -10.32 -4.84
C PRO A 159 4.65 -9.13 -5.78
N LYS A 160 4.64 -9.34 -7.12
CA LYS A 160 4.63 -8.30 -8.15
C LYS A 160 3.37 -7.43 -8.11
N GLU A 161 2.22 -7.96 -7.70
CA GLU A 161 0.93 -7.26 -7.72
C GLU A 161 0.54 -6.67 -6.35
N VAL A 162 1.13 -7.17 -5.25
CA VAL A 162 0.86 -6.68 -3.89
C VAL A 162 1.40 -5.25 -3.70
N SER A 163 0.55 -4.34 -3.23
CA SER A 163 0.94 -2.95 -2.92
C SER A 163 -0.02 -2.28 -1.93
N PRO A 164 0.47 -1.45 -1.00
CA PRO A 164 -0.32 -0.86 0.10
C PRO A 164 -1.15 0.37 -0.33
N VAL A 165 -1.77 0.32 -1.52
CA VAL A 165 -2.49 1.48 -2.08
C VAL A 165 -3.66 1.91 -1.20
N ILE A 166 -4.37 0.94 -0.60
CA ILE A 166 -5.47 1.23 0.32
C ILE A 166 -4.96 1.76 1.66
N ASP A 167 -3.83 1.26 2.18
CA ASP A 167 -3.23 1.80 3.41
C ASP A 167 -2.81 3.26 3.19
N GLN A 168 -2.24 3.60 2.04
CA GLN A 168 -1.89 4.99 1.69
C GLN A 168 -3.12 5.91 1.63
N PHE A 169 -4.26 5.41 1.13
CA PHE A 169 -5.50 6.16 1.16
C PHE A 169 -5.98 6.41 2.60
N LEU A 170 -5.98 5.37 3.44
CA LEU A 170 -6.38 5.50 4.85
C LEU A 170 -5.45 6.43 5.63
N GLU A 171 -4.14 6.36 5.36
CA GLU A 171 -3.12 7.27 5.90
C GLU A 171 -3.45 8.72 5.51
N CYS A 172 -3.74 9.00 4.24
CA CYS A 172 -4.16 10.33 3.81
C CYS A 172 -5.41 10.84 4.55
N VAL A 173 -6.39 9.97 4.82
CA VAL A 173 -7.57 10.34 5.63
C VAL A 173 -7.16 10.64 7.07
N TRP A 174 -6.28 9.83 7.67
CA TRP A 174 -5.77 10.07 9.02
C TRP A 174 -4.98 11.38 9.13
N GLN A 175 -4.14 11.72 8.14
CA GLN A 175 -3.42 13.00 8.10
C GLN A 175 -4.39 14.19 8.05
N LEU A 176 -5.51 14.06 7.34
CA LEU A 176 -6.56 15.08 7.34
C LEU A 176 -7.24 15.18 8.72
N MET A 177 -7.47 14.06 9.41
CA MET A 177 -8.02 14.06 10.77
C MET A 177 -7.08 14.74 11.77
N GLU A 178 -5.76 14.55 11.64
CA GLU A 178 -4.75 15.22 12.46
C GLU A 178 -4.75 16.75 12.25
N GLN A 179 -4.89 17.21 10.99
CA GLN A 179 -4.95 18.64 10.68
C GLN A 179 -6.33 19.27 10.97
N PHE A 180 -7.40 18.48 10.91
CA PHE A 180 -8.79 18.94 11.11
C PHE A 180 -9.55 18.07 12.14
N PRO A 181 -9.23 18.17 13.45
CA PRO A 181 -9.74 17.24 14.46
C PRO A 181 -11.26 17.25 14.65
N CYS A 182 -11.95 18.29 14.19
CA CYS A 182 -13.41 18.44 14.32
C CYS A 182 -14.18 18.11 13.04
N ALA A 183 -13.50 17.82 11.92
CA ALA A 183 -14.12 17.74 10.60
C ALA A 183 -14.71 16.36 10.25
N PHE A 184 -14.24 15.29 10.90
CA PHE A 184 -14.64 13.92 10.62
C PHE A 184 -15.48 13.34 11.76
N GLU A 185 -16.60 12.70 11.40
CA GLU A 185 -17.52 12.05 12.34
C GLU A 185 -16.88 10.80 12.98
N PHE A 186 -16.02 10.11 12.23
CA PHE A 186 -15.36 8.90 12.70
C PHE A 186 -13.98 9.18 13.30
N ASN A 187 -13.55 8.33 14.23
CA ASN A 187 -12.26 8.41 14.92
C ASN A 187 -11.18 7.51 14.29
N GLU A 188 -9.95 7.57 14.79
CA GLU A 188 -8.81 6.79 14.29
C GLU A 188 -9.07 5.27 14.32
N ARG A 189 -9.75 4.79 15.36
CA ARG A 189 -10.07 3.36 15.54
C ARG A 189 -10.90 2.82 14.38
N PHE A 190 -11.78 3.63 13.82
CA PHE A 190 -12.56 3.26 12.64
C PHE A 190 -11.66 2.93 11.44
N LEU A 191 -10.67 3.77 11.15
CA LEU A 191 -9.74 3.56 10.04
C LEU A 191 -8.85 2.33 10.27
N ILE A 192 -8.34 2.15 11.49
CA ILE A 192 -7.54 0.96 11.85
C ILE A 192 -8.36 -0.33 11.69
N HIS A 193 -9.63 -0.33 12.10
CA HIS A 193 -10.50 -1.48 11.94
C HIS A 193 -10.84 -1.78 10.47
N ILE A 194 -11.03 -0.74 9.64
CA ILE A 194 -11.16 -0.94 8.18
C ILE A 194 -9.89 -1.59 7.64
N GLN A 195 -8.71 -1.03 7.96
CA GLN A 195 -7.43 -1.56 7.51
C GLN A 195 -7.25 -3.03 7.92
N HIS A 196 -7.53 -3.37 9.17
CA HIS A 196 -7.48 -4.75 9.65
C HIS A 196 -8.41 -5.67 8.84
N HIS A 197 -9.63 -5.21 8.55
CA HIS A 197 -10.62 -6.04 7.86
C HIS A 197 -10.45 -6.13 6.35
N VAL A 198 -9.67 -5.23 5.73
CA VAL A 198 -9.17 -5.41 4.36
C VAL A 198 -8.33 -6.70 4.26
N TYR A 199 -7.51 -6.98 5.27
CA TYR A 199 -6.58 -8.13 5.26
C TYR A 199 -7.10 -9.38 5.99
N SER A 200 -8.08 -9.25 6.89
CA SER A 200 -8.58 -10.39 7.68
C SER A 200 -9.41 -11.42 6.90
N CYS A 201 -9.91 -11.04 5.71
CA CYS A 201 -10.89 -11.82 4.93
C CYS A 201 -12.16 -12.24 5.70
N GLN A 202 -12.47 -11.63 6.84
CA GLN A 202 -13.64 -11.97 7.67
C GLN A 202 -14.97 -11.55 7.03
N TYR A 203 -14.96 -10.53 6.16
CA TYR A 203 -16.13 -9.97 5.51
C TYR A 203 -15.95 -9.95 3.99
N GLY A 204 -17.05 -10.00 3.24
CA GLY A 204 -17.00 -10.05 1.78
C GLY A 204 -16.69 -8.73 1.07
N ASN A 205 -16.67 -7.61 1.78
CA ASN A 205 -16.63 -6.28 1.16
C ASN A 205 -15.39 -6.04 0.31
N PHE A 206 -14.24 -6.54 0.77
CA PHE A 206 -12.92 -6.36 0.16
C PHE A 206 -12.40 -7.63 -0.52
N LEU A 207 -13.24 -8.66 -0.69
CA LEU A 207 -12.88 -9.84 -1.48
C LEU A 207 -13.07 -9.58 -2.99
N CYS A 208 -12.36 -10.36 -3.81
CA CYS A 208 -12.35 -10.30 -5.28
C CYS A 208 -11.77 -8.98 -5.84
N ASN A 209 -11.63 -8.90 -7.17
CA ASN A 209 -10.97 -7.78 -7.83
C ASN A 209 -11.94 -6.78 -8.49
N CYS A 210 -13.22 -7.15 -8.65
CA CYS A 210 -14.22 -6.26 -9.23
C CYS A 210 -15.66 -6.59 -8.77
N GLU A 211 -16.64 -5.76 -9.17
CA GLU A 211 -18.05 -6.02 -8.88
C GLU A 211 -18.58 -7.29 -9.56
N LYS A 212 -18.17 -7.54 -10.81
CA LYS A 212 -18.57 -8.71 -11.60
C LYS A 212 -18.23 -10.00 -10.86
N GLU A 213 -16.97 -10.19 -10.48
CA GLU A 213 -16.51 -11.36 -9.71
C GLU A 213 -17.31 -11.53 -8.40
N ARG A 214 -17.57 -10.44 -7.67
CA ARG A 214 -18.36 -10.50 -6.43
C ARG A 214 -19.79 -10.95 -6.68
N ARG A 215 -20.40 -10.61 -7.82
CA ARG A 215 -21.74 -11.10 -8.21
C ARG A 215 -21.70 -12.56 -8.64
N GLU A 216 -20.74 -12.95 -9.47
CA GLU A 216 -20.59 -14.32 -9.96
C GLU A 216 -20.36 -15.32 -8.82
N LEU A 217 -19.53 -14.95 -7.84
CA LEU A 217 -19.27 -15.74 -6.63
C LEU A 217 -20.35 -15.60 -5.55
N ARG A 218 -21.38 -14.77 -5.79
CA ARG A 218 -22.48 -14.49 -4.86
C ARG A 218 -22.01 -14.06 -3.48
N ILE A 219 -20.99 -13.19 -3.43
CA ILE A 219 -20.34 -12.77 -2.18
C ILE A 219 -21.35 -12.15 -1.22
N GLN A 220 -22.29 -11.34 -1.72
CA GLN A 220 -23.33 -10.71 -0.90
C GLN A 220 -24.26 -11.71 -0.20
N GLU A 221 -24.49 -12.89 -0.80
CA GLU A 221 -25.35 -13.94 -0.24
C GLU A 221 -24.57 -14.87 0.70
N ARG A 222 -23.27 -15.03 0.45
CA ARG A 222 -22.42 -16.03 1.11
C ARG A 222 -21.58 -15.48 2.26
N THR A 223 -21.51 -14.16 2.42
CA THR A 223 -20.65 -13.50 3.40
C THR A 223 -21.37 -12.37 4.12
N TYR A 224 -20.84 -11.97 5.28
CA TYR A 224 -21.34 -10.81 6.00
C TYR A 224 -20.69 -9.51 5.51
N SER A 225 -21.41 -8.40 5.69
CA SER A 225 -20.89 -7.06 5.43
C SER A 225 -20.21 -6.47 6.66
N LEU A 226 -18.97 -6.02 6.50
CA LEU A 226 -18.19 -5.25 7.48
C LEU A 226 -18.99 -4.04 7.96
N TRP A 227 -19.67 -3.33 7.05
CA TRP A 227 -20.44 -2.14 7.40
C TRP A 227 -21.57 -2.43 8.38
N SER A 228 -22.22 -3.59 8.24
CA SER A 228 -23.25 -4.02 9.19
C SER A 228 -22.68 -4.29 10.59
N TYR A 229 -21.44 -4.76 10.68
CA TYR A 229 -20.74 -4.94 11.95
C TYR A 229 -20.34 -3.59 12.57
N LEU A 230 -19.65 -2.73 11.81
CA LEU A 230 -19.19 -1.42 12.29
C LEU A 230 -20.37 -0.52 12.71
N TRP A 231 -21.49 -0.57 11.98
CA TRP A 231 -22.68 0.21 12.31
C TRP A 231 -23.32 -0.17 13.66
N LYS A 232 -23.27 -1.46 14.03
CA LYS A 232 -23.78 -1.94 15.34
C LYS A 232 -22.96 -1.38 16.50
N GLN A 233 -21.67 -1.20 16.30
CA GLN A 233 -20.72 -0.66 17.29
C GLN A 233 -20.38 0.82 17.02
N ARG A 234 -21.24 1.56 16.28
CA ARG A 234 -20.91 2.91 15.78
C ARG A 234 -20.44 3.89 16.86
N LEU A 235 -20.92 3.74 18.10
CA LEU A 235 -20.55 4.63 19.21
C LEU A 235 -19.04 4.56 19.53
N ASP A 236 -18.41 3.41 19.35
CA ASP A 236 -16.96 3.24 19.57
C ASP A 236 -16.12 3.91 18.47
N TYR A 237 -16.75 4.26 17.34
CA TYR A 237 -16.14 4.86 16.17
C TYR A 237 -16.42 6.34 16.05
N MET A 238 -17.23 6.94 16.94
CA MET A 238 -17.52 8.37 16.89
C MET A 238 -16.36 9.20 17.41
N ASN A 239 -16.08 10.30 16.72
CA ASN A 239 -15.18 11.34 17.15
C ASN A 239 -15.95 12.32 18.07
N PRO A 240 -15.61 12.42 19.37
CA PRO A 240 -16.31 13.30 20.30
C PRO A 240 -16.12 14.80 19.99
N LEU A 241 -15.15 15.14 19.12
CA LEU A 241 -14.88 16.52 18.70
C LEU A 241 -15.59 16.89 17.39
N TYR A 242 -16.32 15.97 16.77
CA TYR A 242 -16.97 16.20 15.48
C TYR A 242 -17.96 17.36 15.54
N ARG A 243 -17.88 18.26 14.55
CA ARG A 243 -18.78 19.39 14.38
C ARG A 243 -19.51 19.29 13.03
N PRO A 244 -20.82 19.01 13.02
CA PRO A 244 -21.59 18.83 11.79
C PRO A 244 -21.82 20.13 11.02
N ASP A 245 -21.64 21.29 11.67
CA ASP A 245 -21.77 22.61 11.05
C ASP A 245 -20.57 22.97 10.16
N HIS A 246 -19.52 22.15 10.15
CA HIS A 246 -18.28 22.39 9.43
C HIS A 246 -17.65 23.76 9.74
N SER A 247 -17.86 24.28 10.96
CA SER A 247 -17.42 25.64 11.34
C SER A 247 -15.91 25.86 11.12
N GLN A 248 -15.11 24.80 11.33
CA GLN A 248 -13.65 24.83 11.18
C GLN A 248 -13.21 25.01 9.72
N THR A 249 -14.00 24.56 8.75
CA THR A 249 -13.53 24.34 7.38
C THR A 249 -14.36 25.05 6.33
N GLN A 250 -15.48 25.67 6.73
CA GLN A 250 -16.42 26.34 5.81
C GLN A 250 -16.83 25.40 4.66
N GLY A 251 -16.97 24.11 4.95
CA GLY A 251 -17.35 23.06 4.00
C GLY A 251 -16.23 22.51 3.10
N THR A 252 -15.00 23.07 3.09
CA THR A 252 -13.89 22.56 2.26
C THR A 252 -12.59 22.43 3.05
N LEU A 253 -12.01 21.22 3.08
CA LEU A 253 -10.70 21.00 3.72
C LEU A 253 -9.57 21.52 2.82
N ARG A 254 -8.68 22.33 3.39
CA ARG A 254 -7.48 22.86 2.71
C ARG A 254 -6.22 22.45 3.48
N PRO A 255 -5.76 21.20 3.34
CA PRO A 255 -4.61 20.71 4.10
C PRO A 255 -3.31 21.42 3.73
N ASN A 256 -2.40 21.53 4.70
CA ASN A 256 -1.02 21.91 4.44
C ASN A 256 -0.20 20.66 4.10
N THR A 257 0.34 20.63 2.89
CA THR A 257 1.15 19.52 2.35
C THR A 257 2.66 19.75 2.50
N THR A 258 3.08 20.72 3.33
CA THR A 258 4.50 20.89 3.68
C THR A 258 4.98 19.69 4.51
N PRO A 259 6.18 19.12 4.25
CA PRO A 259 6.66 17.91 4.93
C PRO A 259 6.58 17.92 6.47
N CYS A 260 6.76 19.08 7.11
CA CYS A 260 6.68 19.20 8.57
C CYS A 260 5.29 19.02 9.17
N HIS A 261 4.23 19.04 8.36
CA HIS A 261 2.84 18.84 8.81
C HIS A 261 2.39 17.38 8.70
N PHE A 262 3.18 16.52 8.03
CA PHE A 262 2.94 15.10 8.01
C PHE A 262 3.49 14.44 9.26
N ARG A 263 2.66 13.64 9.91
CA ARG A 263 3.05 12.85 11.08
C ARG A 263 3.20 11.38 10.71
N PHE A 264 4.02 10.64 11.43
CA PHE A 264 4.06 9.20 11.27
C PHE A 264 2.88 8.56 12.02
N TRP A 265 2.08 7.74 11.34
CA TRP A 265 0.91 7.08 11.94
C TRP A 265 1.30 5.93 12.88
N ARG A 266 1.74 6.29 14.08
CA ARG A 266 2.16 5.33 15.13
C ARG A 266 1.04 4.33 15.47
N GLY A 267 -0.21 4.78 15.51
CA GLY A 267 -1.36 3.93 15.82
C GLY A 267 -1.56 2.77 14.84
N LEU A 268 -1.21 2.97 13.56
CA LEU A 268 -1.31 1.91 12.54
C LEU A 268 -0.02 1.09 12.43
N TYR A 269 1.14 1.72 12.40
CA TYR A 269 2.39 1.02 12.07
C TYR A 269 3.14 0.48 13.30
N ASN A 270 2.96 1.06 14.49
CA ASN A 270 3.62 0.63 15.72
C ASN A 270 2.67 -0.04 16.73
N ARG A 271 1.47 -0.42 16.29
CA ARG A 271 0.44 -1.12 17.07
C ARG A 271 0.95 -2.37 17.82
N PHE A 272 2.03 -2.99 17.35
CA PHE A 272 2.63 -4.18 17.96
C PHE A 272 4.06 -3.96 18.49
N GLU A 273 4.57 -2.72 18.55
CA GLU A 273 5.91 -2.49 19.16
C GLU A 273 5.98 -2.93 20.64
N LYS A 274 4.84 -3.01 21.33
CA LYS A 274 4.74 -3.47 22.73
C LYS A 274 3.89 -4.74 22.89
N GLY A 275 3.71 -5.53 21.84
CA GLY A 275 2.87 -6.73 21.90
C GLY A 275 3.06 -7.66 20.71
N MET A 276 2.37 -8.80 20.74
CA MET A 276 2.50 -9.81 19.70
C MET A 276 1.67 -9.44 18.46
N HIS A 277 2.22 -9.61 17.25
CA HIS A 277 1.46 -9.40 16.02
C HIS A 277 0.33 -10.45 15.92
N PRO A 278 -0.88 -10.14 15.43
CA PRO A 278 -2.00 -11.09 15.35
C PRO A 278 -1.73 -12.30 14.45
N ARG A 279 -0.74 -12.18 13.56
CA ARG A 279 -0.27 -13.27 12.68
C ARG A 279 0.96 -14.01 13.22
N GLN A 280 1.57 -13.55 14.31
CA GLN A 280 2.64 -14.28 14.99
C GLN A 280 2.00 -15.39 15.83
N SER A 281 2.54 -16.60 15.69
CA SER A 281 2.18 -17.74 16.52
C SER A 281 2.56 -17.43 17.97
N VAL A 282 1.60 -17.61 18.88
CA VAL A 282 1.86 -17.54 20.33
C VAL A 282 2.97 -18.52 20.72
N SER A 283 3.03 -19.69 20.06
CA SER A 283 4.06 -20.70 20.32
C SER A 283 5.45 -20.19 19.94
N ASP A 284 5.57 -19.56 18.78
CA ASP A 284 6.88 -19.09 18.27
C ASP A 284 7.36 -17.88 19.09
N PHE A 285 6.44 -17.00 19.48
CA PHE A 285 6.73 -15.89 20.39
C PHE A 285 7.19 -16.39 21.76
N LEU A 286 6.47 -17.34 22.37
CA LEU A 286 6.85 -17.91 23.66
C LEU A 286 8.18 -18.66 23.59
N GLN A 287 8.45 -19.34 22.47
CA GLN A 287 9.73 -20.01 22.23
C GLN A 287 10.88 -19.02 22.12
N ALA A 288 10.71 -17.93 21.35
CA ALA A 288 11.71 -16.86 21.23
C ALA A 288 11.96 -16.16 22.57
N VAL A 289 10.90 -15.83 23.33
CA VAL A 289 11.03 -15.26 24.68
C VAL A 289 11.78 -16.23 25.59
N LYS A 290 11.45 -17.53 25.56
CA LYS A 290 12.15 -18.54 26.37
C LYS A 290 13.63 -18.63 26.03
N GLU A 291 13.99 -18.59 24.74
CA GLU A 291 15.38 -18.61 24.29
C GLU A 291 16.15 -17.36 24.72
N GLU A 292 15.54 -16.18 24.60
CA GLU A 292 16.12 -14.92 25.10
C GLU A 292 16.30 -14.95 26.63
N THR A 293 15.31 -15.46 27.36
CA THR A 293 15.39 -15.58 28.83
C THR A 293 16.53 -16.52 29.23
N GLN A 294 16.67 -17.65 28.54
CA GLN A 294 17.77 -18.59 28.79
C GLN A 294 19.14 -17.97 28.50
N GLN A 295 19.28 -17.22 27.40
CA GLN A 295 20.53 -16.54 27.07
C GLN A 295 20.91 -15.50 28.13
N LEU A 296 19.94 -14.73 28.61
CA LEU A 296 20.16 -13.76 29.68
C LEU A 296 20.54 -14.44 31.00
N GLU A 297 19.95 -15.59 31.33
CA GLU A 297 20.33 -16.38 32.51
C GLU A 297 21.76 -16.91 32.41
N GLU A 298 22.17 -17.42 31.24
CA GLU A 298 23.53 -17.89 30.99
C GLU A 298 24.56 -16.73 31.06
N GLU A 299 24.22 -15.56 30.52
CA GLU A 299 25.05 -14.36 30.61
C GLU A 299 25.18 -13.85 32.05
N MET A 300 24.08 -13.88 32.81
CA MET A 300 24.08 -13.52 34.23
C MET A 300 24.99 -14.46 35.03
N GLU A 301 24.90 -15.78 34.82
CA GLU A 301 25.75 -16.76 35.50
C GLU A 301 27.23 -16.58 35.12
N PHE A 302 27.51 -16.26 33.86
CA PHE A 302 28.86 -15.95 33.40
C PHE A 302 29.43 -14.70 34.07
N MET A 303 28.62 -13.64 34.18
CA MET A 303 29.01 -12.38 34.81
C MET A 303 29.21 -12.55 36.33
N GLU A 304 28.37 -13.31 37.00
CA GLU A 304 28.54 -13.66 38.42
C GLU A 304 29.85 -14.43 38.66
N LYS A 305 30.17 -15.42 37.81
CA LYS A 305 31.46 -16.14 37.87
C LYS A 305 32.65 -15.21 37.63
N ARG A 306 32.52 -14.20 36.76
CA ARG A 306 33.56 -13.19 36.55
C ARG A 306 33.75 -12.29 37.78
N LEU A 307 32.67 -11.86 38.41
CA LEU A 307 32.72 -11.06 39.64
C LEU A 307 33.41 -11.83 40.77
N ALA A 308 33.01 -13.09 41.01
CA ALA A 308 33.63 -13.94 42.03
C ALA A 308 35.14 -14.15 41.80
N LYS A 309 35.58 -14.27 40.54
CA LYS A 309 37.01 -14.36 40.18
C LYS A 309 37.78 -13.07 40.44
N LEU A 310 37.14 -11.91 40.24
CA LEU A 310 37.75 -10.62 40.52
C LEU A 310 37.85 -10.38 42.02
N GLU A 311 36.81 -10.70 42.80
CA GLU A 311 36.82 -10.61 44.26
C GLU A 311 37.90 -11.51 44.89
N THR A 312 38.06 -12.75 44.39
CA THR A 312 39.14 -13.64 44.85
C THR A 312 40.53 -13.12 44.45
N ARG A 313 40.66 -12.46 43.30
CA ARG A 313 41.93 -11.85 42.88
C ARG A 313 42.29 -10.64 43.75
N GLU A 314 41.30 -9.81 44.08
CA GLU A 314 41.46 -8.66 44.96
C GLU A 314 41.79 -9.10 46.40
N ALA A 315 41.14 -10.15 46.91
CA ALA A 315 41.46 -10.77 48.21
C ALA A 315 42.87 -11.39 48.25
N ASN A 316 43.33 -11.99 47.13
CA ASN A 316 44.68 -12.53 47.02
C ASN A 316 45.74 -11.41 46.92
N GLU A 317 45.43 -10.28 46.29
CA GLU A 317 46.32 -9.10 46.24
C GLU A 317 46.39 -8.40 47.61
N THR A 318 45.29 -8.25 48.34
CA THR A 318 45.29 -7.71 49.71
C THR A 318 46.06 -8.59 50.69
N ASN A 319 45.94 -9.92 50.59
CA ASN A 319 46.73 -10.86 51.40
C ASN A 319 48.24 -10.83 51.06
N LYS A 320 48.59 -10.49 49.81
CA LYS A 320 49.99 -10.30 49.40
C LYS A 320 50.59 -9.03 50.00
N ILE A 321 49.81 -7.96 50.11
CA ILE A 321 50.22 -6.69 50.73
C ILE A 321 50.34 -6.80 52.26
N LEU A 322 49.55 -7.67 52.91
CA LEU A 322 49.62 -7.90 54.36
C LEU A 322 50.82 -8.76 54.79
N ASN A 323 51.41 -9.54 53.89
CA ASN A 323 52.55 -10.44 54.19
C ASN A 323 53.93 -9.81 53.93
N ASP A 324 54.02 -8.65 53.28
CA ASP A 324 55.25 -7.88 53.14
C ASP A 324 55.22 -6.66 54.09
N GLN A 325 55.66 -6.86 55.34
CA GLN A 325 56.08 -5.74 56.19
C GLN A 325 57.58 -5.47 56.04
N PRO A 326 58.00 -4.26 55.66
CA PRO A 326 59.34 -3.76 55.95
C PRO A 326 59.36 -2.99 57.28
N LYS A 327 60.39 -3.22 58.09
CA LYS A 327 60.68 -2.48 59.34
C LYS A 327 61.23 -1.08 59.03
N ILE A 328 60.41 -0.06 59.32
CA ILE A 328 60.64 1.27 59.92
C ILE A 328 62.06 1.93 59.81
N HIS A 329 62.13 3.15 59.25
CA HIS A 329 62.62 4.33 60.01
C HIS A 329 62.13 5.69 59.47
N ASN A 330 61.85 6.57 60.43
CA ASN A 330 61.16 7.86 60.42
C ASN A 330 61.68 8.97 59.48
N PHE A 331 60.74 9.75 58.91
CA PHE A 331 60.78 11.22 59.04
C PHE A 331 59.35 11.81 59.07
N GLN A 332 59.16 12.81 59.92
CA GLN A 332 57.91 13.32 60.48
C GLN A 332 57.29 14.48 59.67
N MET A 333 55.96 14.41 59.52
CA MET A 333 54.88 15.41 59.28
C MET A 333 55.15 16.89 58.88
N CYS A 334 54.29 17.42 58.00
CA CYS A 334 53.16 18.32 58.39
C CYS A 334 52.12 18.55 57.26
N ILE A 335 50.85 18.19 57.47
CA ILE A 335 49.66 19.07 57.73
C ILE A 335 49.21 19.84 56.46
N THR A 336 48.02 19.63 55.89
CA THR A 336 46.70 20.06 56.43
C THR A 336 45.52 19.22 55.93
N LYS A 337 44.56 18.98 56.85
CA LYS A 337 43.16 18.59 56.59
C LYS A 337 42.34 19.81 56.17
N HIS A 338 41.38 19.65 55.25
CA HIS A 338 39.95 19.98 55.44
C HIS A 338 39.15 19.77 54.12
N SER A 339 38.05 19.02 54.24
CA SER A 339 36.93 18.83 53.28
C SER A 339 36.12 20.14 53.08
N PRO A 340 34.89 20.12 52.53
CA PRO A 340 34.25 19.44 51.39
C PRO A 340 33.71 20.50 50.38
N VAL A 341 33.07 20.14 49.26
CA VAL A 341 31.91 20.89 48.64
C VAL A 341 31.32 20.09 47.46
N ASN A 342 29.98 20.05 47.43
CA ASN A 342 29.08 19.46 46.45
C ASN A 342 28.99 20.25 45.12
N THR A 343 28.80 19.52 44.00
CA THR A 343 27.95 19.75 42.78
C THR A 343 27.94 21.12 42.05
N PRO A 344 27.30 21.25 40.85
CA PRO A 344 26.96 20.29 39.77
C PRO A 344 27.59 20.75 38.40
N GLN A 345 27.59 19.92 37.33
CA GLN A 345 27.22 20.35 35.95
C GLN A 345 27.51 19.39 34.78
N ASP A 346 28.18 18.23 34.93
CA ASP A 346 28.61 17.48 33.72
C ASP A 346 27.74 16.27 33.30
N TYR A 347 26.56 16.08 33.90
CA TYR A 347 25.60 15.09 33.40
C TYR A 347 24.53 15.73 32.53
N SER A 348 24.86 15.99 31.26
CA SER A 348 23.88 16.11 30.17
C SER A 348 24.55 16.07 28.80
N THR A 349 25.15 14.93 28.43
CA THR A 349 25.31 14.52 27.02
C THR A 349 25.96 13.14 26.95
N ASN A 350 25.14 12.09 26.86
CA ASN A 350 25.36 10.88 26.04
C ASN A 350 24.35 9.78 26.44
N LEU A 351 23.08 10.01 26.15
CA LEU A 351 22.17 8.90 25.85
C LEU A 351 22.38 8.55 24.37
N LYS A 352 23.33 7.66 24.11
CA LYS A 352 23.37 6.91 22.85
C LYS A 352 23.19 5.44 23.16
N LEU A 353 22.14 4.93 22.52
CA LEU A 353 21.64 3.58 22.49
C LEU A 353 22.77 2.56 22.31
N PHE A 354 22.66 1.47 23.05
CA PHE A 354 23.35 0.22 22.80
C PHE A 354 23.00 -0.30 21.39
N PRO A 355 23.99 -0.71 20.57
CA PRO A 355 23.71 -1.47 19.35
C PRO A 355 23.39 -2.92 19.71
N SER A 356 22.18 -3.36 19.40
CA SER A 356 21.80 -4.77 19.35
C SER A 356 22.61 -5.47 18.25
N ARG A 357 23.41 -6.47 18.62
CA ARG A 357 24.19 -7.28 17.69
C ARG A 357 23.71 -8.72 17.78
N SER A 358 23.07 -9.21 16.72
CA SER A 358 22.73 -10.62 16.52
C SER A 358 24.01 -11.45 16.35
N PRO A 359 24.17 -12.61 17.02
CA PRO A 359 25.29 -13.50 16.77
C PRO A 359 24.88 -14.71 15.92
N SER A 360 25.50 -14.83 14.75
CA SER A 360 25.65 -16.14 14.09
C SER A 360 27.07 -16.25 13.54
N GLN A 361 27.77 -17.31 13.98
CA GLN A 361 29.08 -17.83 13.52
C GLN A 361 30.29 -16.98 13.98
N GLY A 362 31.32 -17.49 14.65
CA GLY A 362 31.80 -18.84 14.94
C GLY A 362 33.32 -18.69 15.06
N GLU A 363 33.90 -18.96 16.23
CA GLU A 363 35.35 -18.88 16.48
C GLU A 363 36.06 -20.13 15.92
N GLU A 364 37.15 -19.94 15.16
CA GLU A 364 38.28 -20.87 15.15
C GLU A 364 39.61 -20.11 15.09
N ASP A 365 40.59 -20.70 15.73
CA ASP A 365 41.81 -20.11 16.27
C ASP A 365 43.02 -20.36 15.34
N SER A 366 43.91 -19.37 15.28
CA SER A 366 45.38 -19.46 15.09
C SER A 366 46.02 -20.26 13.93
N ALA A 367 46.74 -19.56 13.02
CA ALA A 367 48.22 -19.50 12.96
C ALA A 367 48.84 -19.32 11.54
N LEU A 368 50.00 -18.63 11.50
CA LEU A 368 51.08 -18.60 10.48
C LEU A 368 50.86 -17.74 9.21
N ILE A 369 51.53 -16.59 9.03
CA ILE A 369 52.93 -16.28 8.62
C ILE A 369 53.03 -15.86 7.11
N LEU A 370 53.81 -14.78 6.88
CA LEU A 370 54.46 -14.27 5.64
C LEU A 370 53.74 -13.25 4.71
N THR A 371 54.16 -11.99 4.88
CA THR A 371 54.77 -11.08 3.87
C THR A 371 54.17 -10.92 2.46
N GLN A 372 53.83 -9.65 2.18
CA GLN A 372 54.42 -8.81 1.13
C GLN A 372 53.76 -8.74 -0.27
N ASP A 373 53.57 -7.47 -0.66
CA ASP A 373 53.50 -6.85 -1.99
C ASP A 373 52.24 -6.92 -2.89
N HIS A 374 51.75 -5.70 -3.15
CA HIS A 374 51.31 -5.12 -4.42
C HIS A 374 50.43 -5.94 -5.37
N LEU A 375 49.27 -5.39 -5.74
CA LEU A 375 48.98 -4.90 -7.11
C LEU A 375 47.65 -4.13 -7.18
N LYS A 376 47.69 -3.07 -8.00
CA LYS A 376 46.58 -2.20 -8.43
C LYS A 376 45.73 -2.87 -9.51
N SER A 377 44.42 -2.58 -9.53
CA SER A 377 43.62 -2.26 -10.74
C SER A 377 42.21 -1.83 -10.28
N SER A 378 41.77 -0.57 -10.32
CA SER A 378 41.19 0.21 -11.44
C SER A 378 40.01 -0.44 -12.20
N ASP A 379 38.81 0.11 -11.93
CA ASP A 379 37.66 0.41 -12.81
C ASP A 379 36.74 -0.73 -13.34
N PRO A 380 35.55 -0.42 -13.94
CA PRO A 380 34.44 0.46 -13.54
C PRO A 380 33.02 -0.16 -13.83
N ASP A 381 31.95 0.62 -13.63
CA ASP A 381 30.62 0.58 -14.27
C ASP A 381 29.87 -0.76 -14.50
N LEU A 382 28.69 -0.87 -13.87
CA LEU A 382 27.59 -1.71 -14.37
C LEU A 382 26.27 -0.92 -14.40
N SER A 383 26.08 -0.21 -15.51
CA SER A 383 24.78 -0.01 -16.12
C SER A 383 24.30 -1.32 -16.76
N ALA A 384 23.17 -1.88 -16.33
CA ALA A 384 22.38 -2.80 -17.15
C ALA A 384 20.96 -2.98 -16.58
N ASN A 385 20.00 -2.37 -17.28
CA ASN A 385 18.75 -2.97 -17.74
C ASN A 385 17.97 -3.90 -16.79
N SER A 386 16.81 -3.41 -16.33
CA SER A 386 15.67 -4.25 -15.93
C SER A 386 14.36 -3.49 -16.15
N ASP A 387 14.14 -3.02 -17.40
CA ASP A 387 12.84 -2.59 -17.89
C ASP A 387 12.30 -3.65 -18.86
N GLN A 388 11.69 -4.70 -18.32
CA GLN A 388 10.67 -5.47 -19.02
C GLN A 388 9.58 -5.87 -18.02
N GLU A 389 8.33 -5.78 -18.48
CA GLU A 389 7.15 -6.42 -17.89
C GLU A 389 6.37 -5.63 -16.81
N SER A 390 5.61 -4.63 -17.26
CA SER A 390 4.33 -4.23 -16.63
C SER A 390 3.15 -4.36 -17.61
N GLY A 391 3.26 -5.36 -18.50
CA GLY A 391 2.13 -5.91 -19.22
C GLY A 391 1.55 -7.03 -18.37
N VAL A 392 0.37 -6.82 -17.81
CA VAL A 392 -0.43 -7.94 -17.30
C VAL A 392 -0.85 -8.74 -18.54
N GLU A 393 -0.12 -9.81 -18.86
CA GLU A 393 -0.63 -10.88 -19.71
C GLU A 393 -1.52 -11.76 -18.84
N ASP A 394 -2.81 -11.81 -19.19
CA ASP A 394 -3.84 -12.56 -18.49
C ASP A 394 -4.10 -13.87 -19.24
N LEU A 395 -3.73 -14.99 -18.61
CA LEU A 395 -4.11 -16.34 -19.02
C LEU A 395 -5.43 -16.71 -18.33
N SER A 396 -6.54 -16.11 -18.75
CA SER A 396 -7.87 -16.63 -18.39
C SER A 396 -8.90 -16.48 -19.52
N CYS A 397 -8.59 -17.06 -20.67
CA CYS A 397 -9.58 -17.32 -21.72
C CYS A 397 -9.35 -18.69 -22.36
N ARG A 398 -9.77 -19.76 -21.69
CA ARG A 398 -10.09 -21.03 -22.36
C ARG A 398 -11.39 -21.59 -21.78
N SER A 399 -12.49 -21.35 -22.50
CA SER A 399 -13.68 -22.20 -22.43
C SER A 399 -13.27 -23.64 -22.84
N PRO A 400 -13.75 -24.70 -22.17
CA PRO A 400 -13.50 -26.05 -22.64
C PRO A 400 -14.46 -26.33 -23.81
N SER A 401 -13.92 -26.24 -25.03
CA SER A 401 -14.51 -26.91 -26.19
C SER A 401 -14.43 -28.42 -25.96
N GLY A 402 -15.58 -29.08 -26.07
CA GLY A 402 -15.73 -30.50 -25.86
C GLY A 402 -14.90 -31.37 -26.81
N GLY A 403 -14.60 -32.57 -26.34
CA GLY A 403 -13.92 -33.59 -27.09
C GLY A 403 -13.36 -34.66 -26.18
N ASP A 404 -14.25 -35.44 -25.53
CA ASP A 404 -13.88 -36.74 -25.00
C ASP A 404 -14.70 -37.82 -25.70
N SER A 405 -13.95 -38.62 -26.45
CA SER A 405 -14.34 -39.81 -27.17
C SER A 405 -14.65 -40.93 -26.18
N LEU A 406 -15.78 -41.64 -26.38
CA LEU A 406 -15.96 -43.02 -25.94
C LEU A 406 -16.65 -43.84 -27.05
N PRO A 407 -16.42 -45.18 -27.08
CA PRO A 407 -16.55 -45.98 -28.30
C PRO A 407 -17.90 -46.69 -28.45
N SER A 408 -18.18 -47.02 -29.72
CA SER A 408 -19.03 -48.08 -30.28
C SER A 408 -19.90 -48.93 -29.34
N GLU A 409 -21.20 -48.99 -29.62
CA GLU A 409 -21.95 -50.26 -29.81
C GLU A 409 -23.12 -50.06 -30.79
N ASP A 410 -23.52 -51.19 -31.35
CA ASP A 410 -24.19 -51.46 -32.62
C ASP A 410 -25.73 -51.46 -32.52
N SER A 411 -26.37 -51.53 -33.70
CA SER A 411 -27.72 -52.03 -34.02
C SER A 411 -28.83 -51.04 -34.43
N GLY A 412 -29.09 -51.01 -35.74
CA GLY A 412 -30.36 -51.54 -36.27
C GLY A 412 -31.46 -50.57 -36.69
N LYS A 413 -31.71 -50.58 -38.01
CA LYS A 413 -33.01 -50.45 -38.74
C LYS A 413 -33.42 -49.07 -39.30
N ASP A 414 -33.16 -48.93 -40.60
CA ASP A 414 -34.12 -48.41 -41.60
C ASP A 414 -35.36 -49.34 -41.68
N PRO A 415 -36.57 -48.85 -42.06
CA PRO A 415 -36.84 -48.48 -43.46
C PRO A 415 -37.86 -47.35 -43.74
N ASP A 416 -37.64 -46.71 -44.90
CA ASP A 416 -38.54 -46.25 -45.97
C ASP A 416 -39.88 -45.48 -45.76
N SER A 417 -40.15 -44.70 -46.82
CA SER A 417 -41.42 -44.14 -47.32
C SER A 417 -41.87 -42.80 -46.72
N ASP A 418 -42.42 -41.83 -47.44
CA ASP A 418 -42.61 -41.57 -48.87
C ASP A 418 -43.14 -40.13 -49.00
N GLU A 419 -43.01 -39.55 -50.20
CA GLU A 419 -43.83 -38.43 -50.75
C GLU A 419 -43.79 -37.04 -50.06
N ALA A 420 -44.16 -35.92 -50.68
CA ALA A 420 -44.11 -35.41 -52.05
C ALA A 420 -44.46 -33.90 -51.96
N VAL A 421 -43.68 -33.07 -52.67
CA VAL A 421 -44.04 -31.89 -53.48
C VAL A 421 -45.38 -31.15 -53.21
N PHE A 422 -45.33 -29.83 -52.97
CA PHE A 422 -45.96 -28.68 -53.69
C PHE A 422 -45.88 -27.41 -52.79
N LEU A 423 -45.21 -26.29 -53.13
CA LEU A 423 -45.66 -25.14 -53.96
C LEU A 423 -47.12 -24.76 -53.67
N THR A 424 -47.55 -23.57 -53.26
CA THR A 424 -47.29 -22.15 -53.62
C THR A 424 -47.99 -21.29 -52.54
N ALA A 425 -47.74 -19.99 -52.34
CA ALA A 425 -47.73 -18.88 -53.29
C ALA A 425 -46.95 -17.68 -52.76
#